data_AF-T1BI69-F1
#
_entry.id   AF-T1BI69-F1
#
_cell.length_a   1.000
_cell.length_b   1.000
_cell.length_c   1.000
_cell.angle_alpha   90.00
_cell.angle_beta   90.00
_cell.angle_gamma   90.00
#
_symmetry.space_group_name_H-M   'P 1'
#
loop_
_entity.id
_entity.type
_entity.pdbx_description
1 polymer ?
#
loop_
_entity_poly.entity_id
_entity_poly.type
_entity_poly.pdbx_seq_one_letter_code
_entity_poly.pdbx_strand_id
1 'polypeptide(L)' 'MTQYPQDQYVVLFGGIDGSTIFGDTWTYAAGVWTNLSLTVHPQPGWGASAVFDPLNDVTILFGGCSQP' A
#
# COMPACT_ATOMS: atom_id res chain seq x y z
N MET A 1 -1.37 -24.82 16.72
CA MET A 1 -1.18 -23.36 16.61
C MET A 1 -0.09 -23.17 15.57
N THR A 2 -0.46 -23.01 14.31
CA THR A 2 0.51 -22.74 13.23
C THR A 2 0.89 -21.27 13.37
N GLN A 3 2.16 -21.00 13.69
CA GLN A 3 2.66 -19.62 13.72
C GLN A 3 2.89 -19.21 12.26
N TYR A 4 2.02 -18.36 11.74
CA TYR A 4 2.34 -17.61 10.54
C TYR A 4 3.43 -16.62 10.94
N PRO A 5 4.61 -16.60 10.27
CA PRO A 5 5.50 -15.47 10.43
C PRO A 5 4.69 -14.24 10.06
N GLN A 6 4.40 -13.40 11.06
CA GLN A 6 3.90 -12.07 10.80
C GLN A 6 5.08 -11.37 10.16
N ASP A 7 5.12 -11.32 8.83
CA ASP A 7 5.98 -10.35 8.19
C ASP A 7 5.44 -8.99 8.68
N GLN A 8 6.13 -8.41 9.66
CA GLN A 8 5.73 -7.14 10.27
C GLN A 8 6.14 -6.03 9.32
N TYR A 9 5.38 -5.90 8.24
CA TYR A 9 5.53 -4.82 7.29
C TYR A 9 4.31 -3.91 7.28
N VAL A 10 4.56 -2.64 6.98
CA VAL A 10 3.53 -1.67 6.68
C VAL A 10 3.51 -1.47 5.18
N VAL A 11 2.34 -1.46 4.58
CA VAL A 11 2.15 -1.05 3.19
C VAL A 11 1.67 0.39 3.16
N LEU A 12 2.33 1.22 2.36
CA LEU A 12 1.89 2.56 2.01
C LEU A 12 1.59 2.58 0.51
N PHE A 13 0.42 3.09 0.14
CA PHE A 13 0.07 3.36 -1.25
C PHE A 13 -0.24 4.85 -1.42
N GLY A 14 0.41 5.47 -2.40
CA GLY A 14 0.22 6.85 -2.78
C GLY A 14 0.67 7.87 -1.73
N GLY A 15 0.04 9.03 -1.73
CA GLY A 15 0.42 10.18 -0.91
C GLY A 15 0.25 11.49 -1.67
N ILE A 16 0.38 12.62 -0.98
CA ILE A 16 0.30 13.96 -1.58
C ILE A 16 1.42 14.83 -1.00
N ASP A 17 2.27 15.43 -1.84
CA ASP A 17 3.32 16.37 -1.41
C ASP A 17 2.91 17.86 -1.48
N GLY A 18 1.63 18.11 -1.77
CA GLY A 18 1.04 19.43 -1.96
C GLY A 18 0.84 19.81 -3.43
N SER A 19 1.52 19.12 -4.36
CA SER A 19 1.41 19.34 -5.81
C SER A 19 1.11 18.07 -6.59
N THR A 20 1.66 16.95 -6.15
CA THR A 20 1.63 15.67 -6.84
C THR A 20 0.89 14.66 -5.97
N ILE A 21 0.00 13.89 -6.59
CA ILE A 21 -0.55 12.68 -5.99
C ILE A 21 0.26 11.51 -6.52
N PHE A 22 0.77 10.71 -5.59
CA PHE A 22 1.56 9.54 -5.91
C PHE A 22 0.65 8.31 -6.04
N GLY A 23 1.05 7.37 -6.89
CA GLY A 23 0.41 6.05 -7.04
C GLY A 23 1.42 4.91 -6.87
N ASP A 24 2.57 5.18 -6.25
CA ASP A 24 3.56 4.17 -5.92
C ASP A 24 3.20 3.45 -4.62
N THR A 25 3.74 2.24 -4.48
CA THR A 25 3.55 1.40 -3.30
C THR A 25 4.88 1.18 -2.63
N TRP A 26 4.92 1.40 -1.32
CA TRP A 26 6.08 1.19 -0.48
C TRP A 26 5.78 0.18 0.61
N THR A 27 6.77 -0.64 0.95
CA THR A 27 6.76 -1.46 2.16
C THR A 27 7.78 -0.95 3.15
N TYR A 28 7.40 -0.93 4.41
CA TYR A 28 8.32 -0.68 5.51
C TYR A 28 8.49 -1.95 6.31
N ALA A 29 9.73 -2.43 6.41
CA ALA A 29 10.07 -3.55 7.28
C ALA A 29 11.42 -3.27 7.93
N ALA A 30 11.54 -3.58 9.23
CA ALA A 30 12.79 -3.51 9.98
C ALA A 30 13.56 -2.17 9.85
N GLY A 31 12.86 -1.03 9.76
CA GLY A 31 13.52 0.28 9.65
C GLY A 31 13.73 0.79 8.23
N VAL A 32 13.39 0.01 7.21
CA VAL A 32 13.72 0.31 5.81
C VAL A 32 12.45 0.42 4.97
N TRP A 33 12.33 1.53 4.24
CA TRP A 33 11.32 1.71 3.19
C TRP A 33 11.84 1.17 1.86
N THR A 34 11.06 0.30 1.23
CA THR A 34 11.34 -0.27 -0.09
C THR A 34 10.19 0.05 -1.04
N ASN A 35 10.48 0.68 -2.17
CA ASN A 35 9.49 0.90 -3.22
C ASN A 35 9.29 -0.40 -4.00
N LEU A 36 8.05 -0.87 -4.13
CA LEU A 36 7.74 -2.13 -4.79
C LEU A 36 7.76 -2.06 -6.32
N SER A 37 7.83 -0.87 -6.92
CA SER A 37 7.93 -0.65 -8.38
C SER A 37 7.04 -1.58 -9.20
N LEU A 38 5.74 -1.58 -8.88
CA LEU A 38 4.77 -2.50 -9.46
C LEU A 38 4.56 -2.19 -10.95
N THR A 39 4.54 -3.21 -11.81
CA THR A 39 4.23 -3.04 -13.24
C THR A 39 2.75 -2.71 -13.48
N VAL A 40 1.88 -3.20 -12.61
CA VAL A 40 0.44 -2.91 -12.59
C VAL A 40 0.12 -2.33 -11.22
N HIS A 41 -0.34 -1.08 -11.22
CA HIS A 41 -0.66 -0.35 -10.01
C HIS A 41 -1.97 0.42 -10.21
N PRO A 42 -2.74 0.66 -9.13
CA PRO A 42 -3.89 1.55 -9.20
C PRO A 42 -3.48 2.95 -9.66
N GLN A 43 -4.40 3.65 -10.29
CA GLN A 43 -4.18 5.04 -10.69
C GLN A 43 -3.95 5.91 -9.44
N PRO A 44 -3.01 6.87 -9.47
CA PRO A 44 -2.80 7.79 -8.36
C PRO A 44 -4.12 8.43 -7.91
N GLY A 45 -4.33 8.50 -6.61
CA GLY A 45 -5.58 8.99 -6.05
C GLY A 45 -5.47 9.27 -4.56
N TRP A 46 -6.55 9.82 -4.00
CA TRP A 46 -6.60 10.17 -2.58
C TRP A 46 -7.91 9.76 -1.93
N GLY A 47 -7.88 9.68 -0.59
CA GLY A 47 -9.05 9.30 0.20
C GLY A 47 -9.46 7.83 0.04
N ALA A 48 -8.56 6.98 -0.46
CA ALA A 48 -8.77 5.54 -0.50
C ALA A 48 -8.66 4.93 0.91
N SER A 49 -9.38 3.84 1.15
CA SER A 49 -9.31 3.05 2.38
C SER A 49 -8.60 1.73 2.11
N ALA A 50 -7.85 1.22 3.08
CA ALA A 50 -7.17 -0.05 2.99
C ALA A 50 -7.51 -0.96 4.17
N VAL A 51 -7.63 -2.27 3.90
CA VAL A 51 -7.78 -3.32 4.91
C VAL A 51 -6.80 -4.44 4.64
N PHE A 52 -6.24 -5.03 5.70
CA PHE A 52 -5.36 -6.18 5.60
C PHE A 52 -6.15 -7.47 5.86
N ASP A 53 -6.03 -8.44 4.95
CA ASP A 53 -6.54 -9.79 5.11
C ASP A 53 -5.40 -10.74 5.53
N PRO A 54 -5.31 -11.10 6.83
CA PRO A 54 -4.23 -11.94 7.33
C PRO A 54 -4.33 -13.41 6.91
N LEU A 55 -5.49 -13.88 6.42
CA LEU A 55 -5.63 -15.27 5.96
C LEU A 55 -5.01 -15.47 4.58
N ASN A 56 -5.03 -14.42 3.76
CA ASN A 56 -4.49 -14.43 2.40
C ASN A 56 -3.18 -13.64 2.27
N ASP A 57 -2.75 -12.91 3.31
CA ASP A 57 -1.59 -12.02 3.31
C ASP A 57 -1.67 -10.96 2.19
N VAL A 58 -2.84 -10.32 2.10
CA VAL A 58 -3.13 -9.30 1.07
C VAL A 58 -3.67 -8.04 1.71
N THR A 59 -3.18 -6.89 1.23
CA THR A 59 -3.81 -5.59 1.50
C THR A 59 -4.78 -5.25 0.38
N ILE A 60 -6.04 -4.99 0.73
CA ILE A 60 -7.10 -4.61 -0.19
C ILE A 60 -7.30 -3.10 -0.10
N LEU A 61 -7.09 -2.39 -1.21
CA LEU A 61 -7.37 -0.96 -1.36
C LEU A 61 -8.70 -0.76 -2.08
N PHE A 62 -9.57 0.11 -1.56
CA PHE A 62 -10.87 0.39 -2.17
C PHE A 62 -11.36 1.82 -1.91
N GLY A 63 -12.29 2.27 -2.76
CA GLY A 63 -12.84 3.62 -2.71
C GLY A 63 -11.84 4.67 -3.23
N GLY A 64 -11.94 5.89 -2.69
CA GLY A 64 -11.10 7.02 -3.08
C GLY A 64 -11.52 7.72 -4.38
N CYS A 65 -10.82 8.80 -4.70
CA CYS A 65 -10.93 9.52 -5.96
C CYS A 65 -9.63 9.37 -6.72
N SER A 66 -9.70 8.83 -7.95
CA SER A 66 -8.56 8.77 -8.85
C SER A 66 -8.32 10.13 -9.49
N GLN A 67 -7.05 10.48 -9.68
CA GLN A 67 -6.69 11.60 -10.50
C GLN A 67 -7.08 11.30 -11.98
N PRO A 68 -7.65 12.28 -12.72
CA PRO A 68 -7.97 12.11 -14.13
C PRO A 68 -6.73 11.86 -14.99
#